data_AF-A0A4Y2K8J1-F1
#
_entry.id   AF-A0A4Y2K8J1-F1
#
_cell.length_a   1.000
_cell.length_b   1.000
_cell.length_c   1.000
_cell.angle_alpha   90.00
_cell.angle_beta   90.00
_cell.angle_gamma   90.00
#
_symmetry.space_group_name_H-M   'P 1'
#
loop_
_entity.id
_entity.type
_entity.pdbx_description
1 polymer ?
#
loop_
_entity_poly.entity_id
_entity_poly.type
_entity_poly.pdbx_seq_one_letter_code
_entity_poly.pdbx_strand_id
1 'polypeptide(L)' 'MPASTKRKTSERGPAPVVMKKRRLAANARERRRMHSLNVAFDRLRDVVPSIGNDRKLSKYETLQMAQSYITALSDLLLRE' A
#
# COMPACT_ATOMS: atom_id res chain seq x y z
N MET A 1 -51.02 5.40 39.47
CA MET A 1 -50.13 6.08 38.51
C MET A 1 -48.92 5.19 38.23
N PRO A 2 -48.72 4.66 37.01
CA PRO A 2 -47.58 3.79 36.70
C PRO A 2 -46.37 4.63 36.28
N ALA A 3 -45.24 4.48 36.97
CA ALA A 3 -43.97 5.07 36.54
C ALA A 3 -43.26 4.10 35.58
N SER A 4 -43.36 4.37 34.28
CA SER A 4 -42.52 3.74 33.26
C SER A 4 -41.09 4.29 33.36
N THR A 5 -40.15 3.50 33.87
CA THR A 5 -38.73 3.87 33.84
C THR A 5 -38.13 3.50 32.48
N LYS A 6 -37.86 4.53 31.67
CA LYS A 6 -37.18 4.43 30.38
C LYS A 6 -35.75 3.90 30.52
N ARG A 7 -35.35 3.14 29.50
CA ARG A 7 -34.03 2.56 29.19
C ARG A 7 -32.83 3.42 29.58
N LYS A 8 -31.78 2.76 30.08
CA LYS A 8 -30.38 3.23 29.98
C LYS A 8 -29.54 2.11 29.35
N THR A 9 -29.54 2.05 28.01
CA THR A 9 -28.57 1.23 27.27
C THR A 9 -27.19 1.83 27.54
N SER A 10 -26.45 1.25 28.48
CA SER A 10 -25.11 1.73 28.82
C SER A 10 -24.23 1.68 27.58
N GLU A 11 -23.64 2.81 27.23
CA GLU A 11 -22.56 3.00 26.27
C GLU A 11 -21.30 2.21 26.67
N ARG A 12 -21.37 0.88 26.63
CA ARG A 12 -20.19 0.05 26.73
C ARG A 12 -19.60 -0.03 25.33
N GLY A 13 -18.48 0.67 25.14
CA GLY A 13 -17.66 0.56 23.94
C GLY A 13 -17.41 -0.91 23.58
N PRO A 14 -17.15 -1.21 22.30
CA PRO A 14 -17.02 -2.58 21.81
C PRO A 14 -16.03 -3.37 22.66
N ALA A 15 -16.43 -4.59 23.05
CA ALA A 15 -15.63 -5.46 23.91
C ALA A 15 -14.19 -5.60 23.38
N PRO A 16 -13.16 -5.68 24.25
CA PRO A 16 -11.75 -5.71 23.84
C PRO A 16 -11.43 -6.77 22.76
N VAL A 17 -12.13 -7.91 22.80
CA VAL A 17 -12.01 -8.99 21.81
C VAL A 17 -12.48 -8.54 20.41
N VAL A 18 -13.58 -7.80 20.32
CA VAL A 18 -14.11 -7.26 19.06
C VAL A 18 -13.15 -6.22 18.48
N MET A 19 -12.58 -5.36 19.33
CA MET A 19 -11.57 -4.38 18.92
C MET A 19 -10.30 -5.06 18.40
N LYS A 20 -9.81 -6.11 19.08
CA LYS A 20 -8.68 -6.92 18.61
C LYS A 20 -8.96 -7.56 17.25
N LYS A 21 -10.13 -8.17 17.05
CA LYS A 21 -10.55 -8.76 15.76
C LYS A 21 -10.59 -7.71 14.64
N ARG A 22 -11.16 -6.52 14.91
CA ARG A 22 -11.20 -5.40 13.94
C ARG A 22 -9.80 -4.94 13.54
N ARG A 23 -8.89 -4.80 14.50
CA ARG A 23 -7.49 -4.43 14.24
C ARG A 23 -6.76 -5.49 13.40
N LEU A 24 -6.95 -6.77 13.71
CA LEU A 24 -6.37 -7.86 12.92
C LEU A 24 -6.87 -7.85 11.47
N ALA A 25 -8.18 -7.66 11.27
CA ALA A 25 -8.78 -7.56 9.95
C ALA A 25 -8.25 -6.34 9.17
N ALA A 26 -8.07 -5.18 9.84
CA ALA A 26 -7.47 -3.99 9.24
C ALA A 26 -6.02 -4.24 8.80
N ASN A 27 -5.20 -4.82 9.68
CA ASN A 27 -3.80 -5.15 9.36
C ASN A 27 -3.69 -6.13 8.18
N ALA A 28 -4.61 -7.11 8.09
CA ALA A 28 -4.65 -8.05 6.96
C ALA A 28 -5.02 -7.36 5.64
N ARG A 29 -5.89 -6.34 5.67
CA ARG A 29 -6.19 -5.53 4.48
C ARG A 29 -4.99 -4.70 4.05
N GLU A 30 -4.31 -4.04 4.98
CA GLU A 30 -3.15 -3.22 4.63
C GLU A 30 -2.00 -4.07 4.08
N ARG A 31 -1.76 -5.27 4.63
CA ARG A 31 -0.78 -6.21 4.06
C ARG A 31 -1.11 -6.57 2.61
N ARG A 32 -2.38 -6.83 2.28
CA ARG A 32 -2.79 -7.11 0.89
C ARG A 32 -2.57 -5.92 -0.03
N ARG A 33 -2.93 -4.72 0.41
CA ARG A 33 -2.68 -3.46 -0.33
C ARG A 33 -1.18 -3.23 -0.57
N MET A 34 -0.35 -3.44 0.44
CA MET A 34 1.10 -3.31 0.30
C MET A 34 1.71 -4.40 -0.58
N HIS A 35 1.17 -5.61 -0.55
CA HIS A 35 1.59 -6.68 -1.44
C HIS A 35 1.33 -6.33 -2.91
N SER A 36 0.13 -5.84 -3.25
CA SER A 36 -0.15 -5.39 -4.62
C SER A 36 0.74 -4.23 -5.07
N LEU A 37 1.07 -3.30 -4.17
CA LEU A 37 2.01 -2.22 -4.46
C LEU A 37 3.43 -2.75 -4.72
N ASN A 38 3.90 -3.71 -3.91
CA ASN A 38 5.22 -4.29 -4.10
C ASN A 38 5.32 -5.09 -5.41
N VAL A 39 4.26 -5.81 -5.80
CA VAL A 39 4.18 -6.49 -7.11
C VAL A 39 4.28 -5.48 -8.26
N ALA A 40 3.63 -4.32 -8.16
CA ALA A 40 3.77 -3.28 -9.18
C ALA A 40 5.20 -2.71 -9.24
N PHE A 41 5.85 -2.53 -8.09
CA PHE A 41 7.26 -2.13 -8.03
C PHE A 41 8.20 -3.17 -8.66
N ASP A 42 7.95 -4.47 -8.46
CA ASP A 42 8.74 -5.52 -9.09
C ASP A 42 8.58 -5.50 -10.62
N ARG A 43 7.35 -5.38 -11.13
CA ARG A 43 7.11 -5.21 -12.57
C ARG A 43 7.81 -3.98 -13.16
N LEU A 44 7.87 -2.89 -12.40
CA LEU A 44 8.60 -1.70 -12.82
C LEU A 44 10.11 -1.97 -12.89
N ARG A 45 10.68 -2.72 -11.94
CA ARG A 45 12.09 -3.11 -11.99
C ARG A 45 12.43 -3.97 -13.20
N ASP A 46 11.51 -4.84 -13.63
CA ASP A 46 11.74 -5.72 -14.77
C ASP A 46 11.91 -4.96 -16.09
N VAL A 47 11.35 -3.74 -16.20
CA VAL A 47 11.42 -2.91 -17.42
C VAL A 47 12.40 -1.75 -17.32
N VAL A 48 12.95 -1.51 -16.12
CA VAL A 48 13.91 -0.42 -15.89
C VAL A 48 15.34 -0.95 -16.09
N PRO A 49 16.19 -0.26 -16.87
CA PRO A 49 17.59 -0.65 -17.05
C PRO A 49 18.34 -0.71 -15.71
N SER A 50 19.03 -1.82 -15.45
CA SER A 50 19.88 -2.00 -14.27
C SER A 50 21.32 -2.26 -14.69
N ILE A 51 22.24 -1.37 -14.27
CA ILE A 51 23.67 -1.49 -14.59
C ILE A 51 24.31 -2.38 -13.52
N GLY A 52 24.56 -3.65 -13.87
CA GLY A 52 25.67 -4.41 -13.32
C GLY A 52 25.51 -5.08 -11.95
N ASN A 53 24.34 -5.55 -11.56
CA ASN A 53 24.26 -6.64 -10.57
C ASN A 53 22.86 -7.24 -10.52
N ASP A 54 22.77 -8.53 -10.19
CA ASP A 54 21.55 -9.24 -9.75
C ASP A 54 20.88 -8.63 -8.49
N ARG A 55 21.29 -7.41 -8.11
CA ARG A 55 20.78 -6.66 -6.96
C ARG A 55 19.51 -5.91 -7.35
N LYS A 56 18.42 -6.21 -6.66
CA LYS A 56 17.16 -5.44 -6.76
C LYS A 56 17.37 -3.99 -6.33
N LEU A 57 17.00 -3.05 -7.20
CA LEU A 57 16.96 -1.62 -6.89
C LEU A 57 15.99 -1.32 -5.73
N SER A 58 16.37 -0.38 -4.85
CA SER A 58 15.45 0.15 -3.83
C SER A 58 14.25 0.85 -4.49
N LYS A 59 13.19 1.12 -3.72
CA LYS A 59 11.99 1.81 -4.26
C LYS A 59 12.33 3.18 -4.83
N TYR A 60 13.18 3.94 -4.13
CA TYR A 60 13.61 5.26 -4.58
C TYR A 60 14.43 5.17 -5.87
N GLU A 61 15.47 4.31 -5.89
CA GLU A 61 16.30 4.10 -7.08
C GLU A 61 15.46 3.64 -8.28
N THR A 62 14.50 2.74 -8.08
CA THR A 62 13.58 2.26 -9.14
C THR A 62 12.80 3.43 -9.75
N LEU A 63 12.25 4.33 -8.93
CA LEU A 63 11.50 5.49 -9.43
C LEU A 63 12.40 6.52 -10.12
N GLN A 64 13.61 6.73 -9.61
CA GLN A 64 14.56 7.65 -10.22
C GLN A 64 15.00 7.13 -11.59
N MET A 65 15.37 5.85 -11.66
CA MET A 65 15.77 5.20 -12.92
C MET A 65 14.62 5.15 -13.93
N ALA A 66 13.39 4.88 -13.50
CA ALA A 66 12.22 4.92 -14.38
C ALA A 66 12.01 6.31 -15.02
N GLN A 67 12.11 7.39 -14.23
CA GLN A 67 12.01 8.75 -14.75
C GLN A 67 13.12 9.06 -15.76
N SER A 68 14.37 8.78 -15.41
CA SER A 68 15.51 8.98 -16.31
C SER A 68 15.36 8.18 -17.60
N TYR A 69 14.84 6.95 -17.52
CA TYR A 69 14.66 6.10 -18.69
C TYR A 69 13.56 6.61 -19.63
N ILE A 70 12.42 7.03 -19.09
CA ILE A 70 11.34 7.65 -19.88
C ILE A 70 11.86 8.90 -20.61
N THR A 71 12.60 9.78 -19.94
CA THR A 71 13.19 10.96 -20.56
C THR A 71 14.17 10.58 -21.67
N ALA A 72 15.08 9.62 -21.42
CA ALA A 72 16.05 9.20 -22.42
C ALA A 72 15.40 8.60 -23.68
N LEU A 73 14.36 7.77 -23.51
CA LEU A 73 13.59 7.23 -24.63
C LEU A 73 12.82 8.32 -25.38
N SER A 74 12.27 9.30 -24.68
CA SER A 74 11.55 10.42 -25.30
C SER A 74 12.50 11.30 -26.13
N ASP A 75 13.68 11.60 -25.59
CA ASP A 75 14.72 12.35 -26.29
C ASP A 75 15.23 11.59 -27.51
N LEU A 76 15.35 10.26 -27.44
CA LEU A 76 15.76 9.43 -28.58
C LEU A 76 14.74 9.52 -29.71
N LEU A 77 13.45 9.41 -29.40
CA LEU A 77 12.36 9.49 -30.38
C LEU A 77 12.21 10.89 -31.00
N LEU A 78 12.63 11.95 -30.30
CA LEU A 78 12.56 13.34 -30.79
C LEU A 78 13.79 13.76 -31.61
N ARG A 79 14.86 12.97 -31.59
CA ARG A 79 16.10 13.22 -32.33
C ARG A 79 16.12 12.56 -33.71
N GLU A 80 15.10 11.77 -34.04
CA GLU A 80 14.80 11.29 -35.39
C GLU A 80 13.69 12.13 -36.04
#